data_AF-A0A7R9K9L3-F1
#
_entry.id   AF-A0A7R9K9L3-F1
#
_cell.length_a   1.000
_cell.length_b   1.000
_cell.length_c   1.000
_cell.angle_alpha   90.00
_cell.angle_beta   90.00
_cell.angle_gamma   90.00
#
_symmetry.space_group_name_H-M   'P 1'
#
loop_
_entity.id
_entity.type
_entity.pdbx_description
1 polymer ?
#
loop_
_entity_poly.entity_id
_entity_poly.type
_entity_poly.pdbx_seq_one_letter_code
_entity_poly.pdbx_strand_id
1 'polypeptide(L)'
;VLVTVLGGSTPRRLQCPAGPIDTQPLNRVDTSARVAALRREMTQVRSVRVPPLDAFIITPDDEHQSEYVAERDRRREFVSGFSGSHGDAVVTRREAALWTDGRYYLQADEQLDCHWLLMRRGQPGVPSIAQWLSQVLPPWSRVGADPRLVPHVIWDAWTDHLGEEEDKQVAPTRIVDVVSKPLDKMIGGTGKLVVERLRKFP
;
A
#
# COMPACT_ATOMS: atom_id res chain seq x y z
N VAL A 1 20.40 4.75 12.20
CA VAL A 1 19.42 5.54 12.98
C VAL A 1 18.28 4.59 13.32
N LEU A 2 18.22 4.17 14.58
CA LEU A 2 17.21 3.25 15.11
C LEU A 2 15.81 3.87 14.90
N VAL A 3 14.90 3.18 14.22
CA VAL A 3 13.48 3.56 14.19
C VAL A 3 12.77 2.67 15.20
N THR A 4 12.62 3.18 16.42
CA THR A 4 11.85 2.54 17.47
C THR A 4 10.38 2.91 17.28
N VAL A 5 9.53 1.95 16.94
CA VAL A 5 8.07 2.12 16.87
C VAL A 5 7.50 2.07 18.29
N LEU A 6 7.81 3.08 19.10
CA LEU A 6 7.09 3.43 20.33
C LEU A 6 7.27 4.95 20.51
N GLY A 7 6.31 5.73 20.00
CA GLY A 7 6.29 7.18 20.11
C GLY A 7 6.68 7.92 18.82
N GLY A 8 5.68 8.14 17.95
CA GLY A 8 5.53 9.39 17.19
C GLY A 8 6.60 9.79 16.15
N SER A 9 7.52 8.93 15.73
CA SER A 9 8.42 9.26 14.61
C SER A 9 8.17 8.34 13.42
N THR A 10 7.36 8.84 12.47
CA THR A 10 7.28 8.29 11.13
C THR A 10 8.68 8.29 10.50
N PRO A 11 9.09 7.24 9.75
CA PRO A 11 10.40 7.20 9.11
C PRO A 11 10.56 8.44 8.22
N ARG A 12 11.44 9.36 8.67
CA ARG A 12 11.57 10.69 8.09
C ARG A 12 12.17 10.56 6.69
N ARG A 13 11.33 10.76 5.68
CA ARG A 13 11.75 10.84 4.29
C ARG A 13 12.57 12.12 4.08
N LEU A 14 13.70 11.99 3.37
CA LEU A 14 14.67 13.09 3.24
C LEU A 14 14.04 14.30 2.54
N GLN A 15 13.07 14.02 1.66
CA GLN A 15 12.44 14.99 0.78
C GLN A 15 11.00 15.34 1.21
N CYS A 16 10.66 15.16 2.50
CA CYS A 16 9.40 15.61 3.09
C CYS A 16 9.68 16.60 4.24
N PRO A 17 9.47 17.91 4.04
CA PRO A 17 9.63 18.89 5.10
C PRO A 17 8.59 18.68 6.21
N ALA A 18 8.93 19.02 7.46
CA ALA A 18 8.06 18.89 8.63
C ALA A 18 6.95 19.99 8.69
N GLY A 19 6.49 20.48 7.54
CA GLY A 19 5.50 21.55 7.42
C GLY A 19 4.09 21.04 7.05
N PRO A 20 3.13 21.95 6.80
CA PRO A 20 1.83 21.58 6.23
C PRO A 20 2.04 20.76 4.96
N ILE A 21 1.14 19.81 4.73
CA ILE A 21 1.12 18.78 3.67
C ILE A 21 1.39 19.30 2.23
N ASP A 22 1.34 20.62 2.02
CA ASP A 22 1.22 21.31 0.74
C ASP A 22 2.54 21.71 0.08
N THR A 23 3.70 21.30 0.61
CA THR A 23 5.01 21.55 -0.04
C THR A 23 5.63 20.27 -0.59
N GLN A 24 4.89 19.60 -1.48
CA GLN A 24 5.41 18.45 -2.22
C GLN A 24 6.44 18.91 -3.27
N PRO A 25 7.59 18.22 -3.45
CA PRO A 25 8.54 18.51 -4.52
C PRO A 25 7.93 18.25 -5.91
N LEU A 26 8.36 19.03 -6.91
CA LEU A 26 7.75 19.13 -8.26
C LEU A 26 7.60 17.82 -9.05
N ASN A 27 8.39 16.78 -8.74
CA ASN A 27 8.43 15.53 -9.50
C ASN A 27 7.47 14.44 -8.97
N ARG A 28 6.62 14.77 -7.99
CA ARG A 28 5.71 13.81 -7.36
C ARG A 28 4.29 13.90 -7.91
N VAL A 29 3.61 12.76 -7.89
CA VAL A 29 2.17 12.68 -8.17
C VAL A 29 1.44 12.81 -6.84
N ASP A 30 0.56 13.80 -6.71
CA ASP A 30 -0.35 13.87 -5.56
C ASP A 30 -1.38 12.75 -5.65
N THR A 31 -1.32 11.81 -4.70
CA THR A 31 -2.21 10.65 -4.63
C THR A 31 -3.32 10.81 -3.61
N SER A 32 -3.44 11.96 -2.94
CA SER A 32 -4.40 12.21 -1.86
C SER A 32 -5.84 11.88 -2.27
N ALA A 33 -6.25 12.29 -3.46
CA ALA A 33 -7.57 12.00 -4.00
C ALA A 33 -7.80 10.50 -4.27
N ARG A 34 -6.75 9.78 -4.75
CA ARG A 34 -6.80 8.35 -5.06
C ARG A 34 -6.86 7.52 -3.78
N VAL A 35 -6.03 7.83 -2.79
CA VAL A 35 -6.05 7.20 -1.46
C VAL A 35 -7.37 7.47 -0.75
N ALA A 36 -7.90 8.70 -0.81
CA ALA A 36 -9.20 9.02 -0.24
C ALA A 36 -10.34 8.23 -0.91
N ALA A 37 -10.30 8.05 -2.24
CA ALA A 37 -11.24 7.23 -2.97
C ALA A 37 -11.17 5.75 -2.55
N LEU A 38 -9.96 5.19 -2.44
CA LEU A 38 -9.77 3.82 -1.97
C LEU A 38 -10.30 3.64 -0.54
N ARG A 39 -10.02 4.58 0.37
CA ARG A 39 -10.55 4.53 1.75
C ARG A 39 -12.07 4.57 1.79
N ARG A 40 -12.72 5.38 0.95
CA ARG A 40 -14.19 5.38 0.82
C ARG A 40 -14.71 4.01 0.39
N GLU A 41 -14.09 3.42 -0.63
CA GLU A 41 -14.43 2.08 -1.13
C GLU A 41 -14.25 1.00 -0.06
N MET A 42 -13.16 1.04 0.72
CA MET A 42 -12.91 0.12 1.84
C MET A 42 -14.01 0.20 2.92
N THR A 43 -14.54 1.39 3.18
CA THR A 43 -15.62 1.60 4.18
C THR A 43 -17.02 1.36 3.63
N GLN A 44 -17.18 1.29 2.31
CA GLN A 44 -18.49 1.16 1.69
C GLN A 44 -19.05 -0.25 1.91
N VAL A 45 -20.06 -0.37 2.77
CA VAL A 45 -20.79 -1.62 2.97
C VAL A 45 -21.70 -1.85 1.76
N ARG A 46 -21.26 -2.71 0.83
CA ARG A 46 -22.03 -3.05 -0.38
C ARG A 46 -23.06 -4.15 -0.16
N SER A 47 -22.95 -4.90 0.93
CA SER A 47 -23.87 -5.97 1.33
C SER A 47 -23.73 -6.24 2.82
N VAL A 48 -24.81 -6.69 3.47
CA VAL A 48 -24.81 -7.15 4.88
C VAL A 48 -23.75 -8.24 5.13
N ARG A 49 -23.36 -8.99 4.08
CA ARG A 49 -22.37 -10.07 4.17
C ARG A 49 -20.91 -9.62 3.98
N VAL A 50 -20.68 -8.38 3.57
CA VAL A 50 -19.33 -7.85 3.33
C VAL A 50 -19.12 -6.67 4.29
N PRO A 51 -18.56 -6.93 5.48
CA PRO A 51 -18.23 -5.86 6.41
C PRO A 51 -17.21 -4.88 5.79
N PRO A 52 -17.01 -3.69 6.38
CA PRO A 52 -15.98 -2.75 5.94
C PRO A 52 -14.57 -3.29 6.23
N LEU A 53 -13.59 -2.81 5.47
CA LEU A 53 -12.17 -3.12 5.64
C LEU A 53 -11.47 -2.04 6.45
N ASP A 54 -10.42 -2.41 7.17
CA ASP A 54 -9.59 -1.52 7.96
C ASP A 54 -8.25 -1.24 7.26
N ALA A 55 -7.77 -2.20 6.47
CA ALA A 55 -6.63 -2.05 5.58
C ALA A 55 -6.83 -2.78 4.25
N PHE A 56 -6.08 -2.37 3.24
CA PHE A 56 -6.03 -3.00 1.92
C PHE A 56 -4.58 -3.11 1.44
N ILE A 57 -4.17 -4.30 1.03
CA ILE A 57 -2.84 -4.59 0.49
C ILE A 57 -2.92 -4.62 -1.04
N ILE A 58 -1.97 -3.96 -1.70
CA ILE A 58 -1.85 -3.83 -3.14
C ILE A 58 -0.46 -4.32 -3.55
N THR A 59 -0.42 -5.49 -4.18
CA THR A 59 0.80 -6.08 -4.76
C THR A 59 1.09 -5.49 -6.14
N PRO A 60 2.33 -5.60 -6.64
CA PRO A 60 2.68 -5.15 -7.99
C PRO A 60 2.20 -6.09 -9.10
N ASP A 61 1.85 -7.34 -8.76
CA ASP A 61 1.60 -8.43 -9.70
C ASP A 61 0.25 -8.32 -10.46
N ASP A 62 0.18 -9.00 -11.61
CA ASP A 62 -1.06 -9.30 -12.31
C ASP A 62 -1.55 -10.73 -12.01
N GLU A 63 -2.69 -11.12 -12.58
CA GLU A 63 -3.28 -12.46 -12.37
C GLU A 63 -2.42 -13.62 -12.88
N HIS A 64 -1.36 -13.32 -13.65
CA HIS A 64 -0.47 -14.29 -14.26
C HIS A 64 0.94 -14.25 -13.69
N GLN A 65 1.20 -13.40 -12.68
CA GLN A 65 2.52 -13.20 -12.08
C GLN A 65 3.57 -12.84 -13.15
N SER A 66 3.17 -12.01 -14.12
CA SER A 66 4.03 -11.58 -15.21
C SER A 66 5.21 -10.78 -14.68
N GLU A 67 6.41 -11.00 -15.25
CA GLU A 67 7.61 -10.23 -14.92
C GLU A 67 7.42 -8.72 -15.23
N TYR A 68 6.71 -8.41 -16.32
CA TYR A 68 6.38 -7.06 -16.75
C TYR A 68 4.87 -6.88 -16.82
N VAL A 69 4.33 -6.14 -15.85
CA VAL A 69 2.88 -5.91 -15.75
C VAL A 69 2.43 -4.83 -16.73
N ALA A 70 1.34 -5.15 -17.46
CA ALA A 70 0.70 -4.23 -18.40
C ALA A 70 0.21 -2.96 -17.69
N GLU A 71 0.22 -1.82 -18.38
CA GLU A 71 -0.13 -0.52 -17.79
C GLU A 71 -1.48 -0.51 -17.06
N ARG A 72 -2.49 -1.18 -17.63
CA ARG A 72 -3.83 -1.33 -17.03
C ARG A 72 -3.82 -2.05 -15.67
N ASP A 73 -2.81 -2.87 -15.43
CA ASP A 73 -2.68 -3.74 -14.26
C ASP A 73 -1.73 -3.15 -13.20
N ARG A 74 -1.12 -1.98 -13.46
CA ARG A 74 -0.22 -1.26 -12.54
C ARG A 74 -0.97 -0.53 -11.43
N ARG A 75 -1.78 -1.28 -10.69
CA ARG A 75 -2.62 -0.85 -9.58
C ARG A 75 -1.87 -0.07 -8.51
N ARG A 76 -0.71 -0.60 -8.10
CA ARG A 76 0.15 0.05 -7.10
C ARG A 76 0.70 1.38 -7.59
N GLU A 77 1.18 1.45 -8.84
CA GLU A 77 1.66 2.71 -9.44
C GLU A 77 0.53 3.74 -9.50
N PHE A 78 -0.68 3.32 -9.90
CA PHE A 78 -1.84 4.21 -9.89
C PHE A 78 -2.13 4.75 -8.49
N VAL A 79 -2.15 3.91 -7.44
CA VAL A 79 -2.51 4.36 -6.08
C VAL A 79 -1.43 5.18 -5.42
N SER A 80 -0.15 4.84 -5.62
CA SER A 80 0.98 5.42 -4.87
C SER A 80 1.83 6.41 -5.66
N GLY A 81 1.75 6.39 -7.00
CA GLY A 81 2.66 7.13 -7.88
C GLY A 81 4.05 6.49 -8.03
N PHE A 82 4.33 5.39 -7.32
CA PHE A 82 5.62 4.69 -7.38
C PHE A 82 5.66 3.68 -8.53
N SER A 83 6.62 3.89 -9.44
CA SER A 83 6.77 3.14 -10.69
C SER A 83 7.86 2.06 -10.69
N GLY A 84 8.52 1.80 -9.55
CA GLY A 84 9.54 0.73 -9.47
C GLY A 84 8.94 -0.65 -9.68
N SER A 85 9.69 -1.63 -10.20
CA SER A 85 9.07 -2.94 -10.51
C SER A 85 8.71 -3.74 -9.26
N HIS A 86 9.36 -3.50 -8.13
CA HIS A 86 9.12 -4.22 -6.87
C HIS A 86 8.67 -3.29 -5.76
N GLY A 87 7.65 -3.75 -5.04
CA GLY A 87 7.20 -3.13 -3.80
C GLY A 87 5.71 -3.29 -3.60
N ASP A 88 5.31 -3.37 -2.34
CA ASP A 88 3.94 -3.62 -1.89
C ASP A 88 3.40 -2.37 -1.21
N ALA A 89 2.22 -1.93 -1.60
CA ALA A 89 1.55 -0.80 -0.97
C ALA A 89 0.46 -1.31 -0.01
N VAL A 90 0.33 -0.66 1.14
CA VAL A 90 -0.70 -0.95 2.14
C VAL A 90 -1.39 0.36 2.50
N VAL A 91 -2.70 0.39 2.36
CA VAL A 91 -3.52 1.55 2.72
C VAL A 91 -4.42 1.16 3.87
N THR A 92 -4.31 1.86 5.00
CA THR A 92 -5.25 1.76 6.11
C THR A 92 -6.24 2.93 6.04
N ARG A 93 -7.23 2.92 6.94
CA ARG A 93 -8.16 4.06 7.07
C ARG A 93 -7.46 5.39 7.39
N ARG A 94 -6.25 5.35 7.97
CA ARG A 94 -5.54 6.55 8.47
C ARG A 94 -4.17 6.75 7.81
N GLU A 95 -3.46 5.68 7.51
CA GLU A 95 -2.08 5.69 7.03
C GLU A 95 -1.99 5.02 5.65
N ALA A 96 -0.88 5.27 4.97
CA ALA A 96 -0.51 4.59 3.73
C ALA A 96 0.99 4.31 3.80
N ALA A 97 1.41 3.08 3.51
CA ALA A 97 2.80 2.66 3.60
C ALA A 97 3.18 1.85 2.36
N LEU A 98 4.43 1.98 1.89
CA LEU A 98 4.96 1.23 0.77
C LEU A 98 6.28 0.56 1.16
N TRP A 99 6.33 -0.76 1.03
CA TRP A 99 7.55 -1.54 1.19
C TRP A 99 8.23 -1.69 -0.17
N THR A 100 9.51 -1.42 -0.24
CA THR A 100 10.34 -1.77 -1.40
C THR A 100 11.73 -2.17 -0.94
N ASP A 101 12.56 -2.68 -1.84
CA ASP A 101 13.94 -3.12 -1.57
C ASP A 101 14.99 -2.04 -1.93
N GLY A 102 16.25 -2.36 -1.65
CA GLY A 102 17.38 -1.44 -1.79
C GLY A 102 17.58 -0.82 -3.17
N ARG A 103 17.08 -1.46 -4.24
CA ARG A 103 17.17 -0.93 -5.61
C ARG A 103 16.33 0.33 -5.79
N TYR A 104 15.27 0.47 -5.00
CA TYR A 104 14.22 1.47 -5.22
C TYR A 104 14.06 2.47 -4.07
N TYR A 105 14.90 2.44 -3.03
CA TYR A 105 14.76 3.37 -1.90
C TYR A 105 14.79 4.85 -2.32
N LEU A 106 15.74 5.22 -3.19
CA LEU A 106 15.86 6.60 -3.65
C LEU A 106 14.67 6.96 -4.55
N GLN A 107 14.34 6.10 -5.52
CA GLN A 107 13.20 6.31 -6.41
C GLN A 107 11.88 6.46 -5.63
N ALA A 108 11.65 5.61 -4.63
CA ALA A 108 10.44 5.67 -3.82
C ALA A 108 10.39 6.93 -2.95
N ASP A 109 11.54 7.38 -2.41
CA ASP A 109 11.61 8.66 -1.68
C ASP A 109 11.26 9.83 -2.61
N GLU A 110 11.72 9.79 -3.86
CA GLU A 110 11.48 10.85 -4.84
C GLU A 110 10.06 10.88 -5.40
N GLN A 111 9.44 9.71 -5.64
CA GLN A 111 8.15 9.60 -6.34
C GLN A 111 6.92 9.64 -5.42
N LEU A 112 7.01 9.09 -4.21
CA LEU A 112 5.88 9.01 -3.29
C LEU A 112 5.56 10.38 -2.69
N ASP A 113 4.30 10.82 -2.73
CA ASP A 113 3.87 12.03 -1.99
C ASP A 113 4.05 11.88 -0.47
N CYS A 114 4.09 12.99 0.28
CA CYS A 114 4.41 13.01 1.72
C CYS A 114 3.42 12.27 2.65
N HIS A 115 2.28 11.78 2.15
CA HIS A 115 1.34 11.00 2.96
C HIS A 115 1.73 9.54 3.12
N TRP A 116 2.65 9.05 2.27
CA TRP A 116 3.13 7.67 2.32
C TRP A 116 4.24 7.47 3.37
N LEU A 117 4.28 6.30 3.99
CA LEU A 117 5.42 5.84 4.76
C LEU A 117 6.28 4.96 3.86
N LEU A 118 7.54 5.33 3.65
CA LEU A 118 8.47 4.48 2.91
C LEU A 118 9.11 3.49 3.87
N MET A 119 8.80 2.21 3.68
CA MET A 119 9.31 1.09 4.45
C MET A 119 10.46 0.42 3.68
N ARG A 120 11.69 0.61 4.14
CA ARG A 120 12.90 0.12 3.47
C ARG A 120 13.17 -1.36 3.80
N ARG A 121 12.59 -2.28 3.04
CA ARG A 121 12.62 -3.74 3.30
C ARG A 121 14.05 -4.27 3.41
N GLY A 122 14.36 -4.94 4.51
CA GLY A 122 15.68 -5.52 4.77
C GLY A 122 16.62 -4.59 5.54
N GLN A 123 16.19 -3.36 5.88
CA GLN A 123 16.88 -2.55 6.88
C GLN A 123 16.49 -3.00 8.30
N PRO A 124 17.44 -3.01 9.26
CA PRO A 124 17.13 -3.31 10.65
C PRO A 124 16.05 -2.39 11.22
N GLY A 125 15.07 -2.97 11.92
CA GLY A 125 13.96 -2.23 12.54
C GLY A 125 12.78 -1.91 11.63
N VAL A 126 12.82 -2.29 10.34
CA VAL A 126 11.65 -2.17 9.47
C VAL A 126 10.77 -3.42 9.62
N PRO A 127 9.52 -3.29 10.10
CA PRO A 127 8.63 -4.43 10.28
C PRO A 127 8.19 -5.02 8.94
N SER A 128 7.82 -6.31 8.94
CA SER A 128 7.07 -6.91 7.84
C SER A 128 5.68 -6.27 7.71
N ILE A 129 4.99 -6.49 6.58
CA ILE A 129 3.63 -5.96 6.37
C ILE A 129 2.69 -6.47 7.46
N ALA A 130 2.71 -7.77 7.75
CA ALA A 130 1.86 -8.38 8.78
C ALA A 130 2.18 -7.85 10.19
N GLN A 131 3.47 -7.68 10.52
CA GLN A 131 3.90 -7.10 11.80
C GLN A 131 3.44 -5.65 11.93
N TRP A 132 3.59 -4.84 10.89
CA TRP A 132 3.15 -3.45 10.90
C TRP A 132 1.63 -3.35 11.03
N LEU A 133 0.88 -4.16 10.29
CA LEU A 133 -0.58 -4.21 10.38
C LEU A 133 -1.05 -4.57 11.79
N SER A 134 -0.40 -5.54 12.44
CA SER A 134 -0.72 -5.92 13.82
C SER A 134 -0.42 -4.82 14.84
N GLN A 135 0.49 -3.89 14.53
CA GLN A 135 0.83 -2.75 15.39
C GLN A 135 -0.12 -1.55 15.18
N VAL A 136 -0.54 -1.29 13.93
CA VAL A 136 -1.32 -0.10 13.58
C VAL A 136 -2.83 -0.32 13.59
N LEU A 137 -3.28 -1.57 13.48
CA LEU A 137 -4.69 -1.92 13.45
C LEU A 137 -5.19 -2.37 14.83
N PRO A 138 -6.42 -2.00 15.22
CA PRO A 138 -7.02 -2.55 16.42
C PRO A 138 -7.31 -4.06 16.26
N PRO A 139 -7.50 -4.80 17.37
CA PRO A 139 -7.97 -6.17 17.32
C PRO A 139 -9.24 -6.32 16.49
N TRP A 140 -9.46 -7.51 15.91
CA TRP A 140 -10.57 -7.81 15.01
C TRP A 140 -10.59 -7.03 13.68
N SER A 141 -9.50 -6.37 13.32
CA SER A 141 -9.43 -5.64 12.06
C SER A 141 -9.46 -6.57 10.85
N ARG A 142 -10.00 -6.06 9.74
CA ARG A 142 -10.13 -6.78 8.48
C ARG A 142 -9.20 -6.19 7.43
N VAL A 143 -8.28 -7.00 6.94
CA VAL A 143 -7.32 -6.63 5.91
C VAL A 143 -7.75 -7.24 4.59
N GLY A 144 -8.02 -6.42 3.58
CA GLY A 144 -8.36 -6.92 2.24
C GLY A 144 -7.13 -7.06 1.36
N ALA A 145 -7.12 -8.07 0.50
CA ALA A 145 -6.20 -8.20 -0.62
C ALA A 145 -6.91 -8.94 -1.77
N ASP A 146 -6.45 -8.76 -3.01
CA ASP A 146 -6.98 -9.54 -4.14
C ASP A 146 -6.29 -10.92 -4.20
N PRO A 147 -7.02 -12.02 -3.96
CA PRO A 147 -6.43 -13.36 -3.96
C PRO A 147 -5.92 -13.79 -5.36
N ARG A 148 -6.32 -13.13 -6.46
CA ARG A 148 -5.78 -13.43 -7.80
C ARG A 148 -4.39 -12.84 -8.03
N LEU A 149 -4.04 -11.79 -7.29
CA LEU A 149 -2.79 -11.03 -7.48
C LEU A 149 -1.73 -11.37 -6.44
N VAL A 150 -2.04 -12.32 -5.53
CA VAL A 150 -1.16 -12.68 -4.43
C VAL A 150 -0.82 -14.17 -4.56
N PRO A 151 0.47 -14.54 -4.65
CA PRO A 151 0.86 -15.95 -4.61
C PRO A 151 0.39 -16.62 -3.32
N HIS A 152 -0.07 -17.88 -3.41
CA HIS A 152 -0.56 -18.65 -2.25
C HIS A 152 0.43 -18.66 -1.08
N VAL A 153 1.73 -18.82 -1.35
CA VAL A 153 2.79 -18.83 -0.33
C VAL A 153 2.84 -17.52 0.46
N ILE A 154 2.59 -16.38 -0.19
CA ILE A 154 2.55 -15.08 0.48
C ILE A 154 1.26 -14.93 1.28
N TRP A 155 0.14 -15.40 0.73
CA TRP A 155 -1.16 -15.39 1.39
C TRP A 155 -1.14 -16.19 2.70
N ASP A 156 -0.59 -17.40 2.67
CA ASP A 156 -0.43 -18.24 3.85
C ASP A 156 0.44 -17.54 4.90
N ALA A 157 1.59 -17.00 4.50
CA ALA A 157 2.48 -16.31 5.41
C ALA A 157 1.81 -15.10 6.11
N TRP A 158 0.95 -14.37 5.39
CA TRP A 158 0.13 -13.30 5.98
C TRP A 158 -0.93 -13.85 6.93
N THR A 159 -1.58 -14.95 6.55
CA THR A 159 -2.62 -15.59 7.37
C THR A 159 -2.04 -16.12 8.67
N ASP A 160 -0.88 -16.77 8.62
CA ASP A 160 -0.19 -17.30 9.80
C ASP A 160 0.21 -16.14 10.73
N HIS A 161 0.94 -15.14 10.22
CA HIS A 161 1.41 -14.03 11.05
C HIS A 161 0.29 -13.15 11.63
N LEU A 162 -0.83 -13.00 10.92
CA LEU A 162 -1.98 -12.23 11.42
C LEU A 162 -2.89 -13.09 12.30
N GLY A 163 -2.89 -14.41 12.11
CA GLY A 163 -3.72 -15.39 12.80
C GLY A 163 -3.16 -15.92 14.13
N GLU A 164 -1.84 -15.86 14.35
CA GLU A 164 -1.15 -16.45 15.51
C GLU A 164 -1.41 -15.77 16.87
N GLU A 165 -2.27 -14.75 16.97
CA GLU A 165 -2.66 -14.15 18.26
C GLU A 165 -3.84 -14.89 18.94
N GLU A 166 -3.97 -16.22 18.77
CA GLU A 166 -4.97 -17.01 19.52
C GLU A 166 -4.57 -17.26 20.99
N ASP A 167 -3.29 -17.12 21.35
CA ASP A 167 -2.79 -17.38 22.72
C ASP A 167 -2.88 -16.15 23.66
N LYS A 168 -3.34 -15.02 23.13
CA LYS A 168 -3.72 -13.85 23.92
C LYS A 168 -5.21 -13.65 23.71
N GLN A 169 -5.93 -13.25 24.74
CA GLN A 169 -7.39 -13.07 24.78
C GLN A 169 -7.88 -11.89 23.91
N VAL A 170 -7.27 -11.70 22.74
CA VAL A 170 -7.37 -10.58 21.80
C VAL A 170 -7.48 -11.22 20.42
N ALA A 171 -8.64 -11.17 19.79
CA ALA A 171 -8.80 -11.95 18.58
C ALA A 171 -8.05 -11.36 17.38
N PRO A 172 -7.59 -12.25 16.48
CA PRO A 172 -6.63 -11.90 15.45
C PRO A 172 -7.22 -10.95 14.42
N THR A 173 -6.36 -10.06 13.92
CA THR A 173 -6.59 -9.35 12.65
C THR A 173 -6.66 -10.42 11.56
N ARG A 174 -7.64 -10.36 10.65
CA ARG A 174 -7.79 -11.38 9.62
C ARG A 174 -7.63 -10.79 8.23
N ILE A 175 -6.90 -11.51 7.38
CA ILE A 175 -6.94 -11.27 5.96
C ILE A 175 -8.26 -11.79 5.39
N VAL A 176 -8.86 -11.02 4.49
CA VAL A 176 -10.12 -11.35 3.84
C VAL A 176 -9.96 -11.18 2.34
N ASP A 177 -10.48 -12.16 1.61
CA ASP A 177 -10.57 -12.14 0.16
C ASP A 177 -11.42 -10.96 -0.30
N VAL A 178 -10.79 -10.04 -1.02
CA VAL A 178 -11.47 -8.89 -1.61
C VAL A 178 -11.01 -8.73 -3.04
N VAL A 179 -11.85 -9.17 -3.98
CA VAL A 179 -11.59 -8.96 -5.41
C VAL A 179 -11.54 -7.46 -5.71
N SER A 180 -10.47 -7.00 -6.34
CA SER A 180 -10.12 -5.60 -6.59
C SER A 180 -11.00 -4.85 -7.60
N LYS A 181 -12.25 -5.28 -7.81
CA LYS A 181 -13.23 -4.55 -8.63
C LYS A 181 -13.30 -3.03 -8.31
N PRO A 182 -13.17 -2.58 -7.05
CA PRO A 182 -13.11 -1.15 -6.74
C PRO A 182 -11.93 -0.43 -7.40
N LEU A 183 -10.73 -1.02 -7.38
CA LEU A 183 -9.53 -0.42 -7.91
C LEU A 183 -9.52 -0.46 -9.44
N ASP A 184 -9.96 -1.57 -10.03
CA ASP A 184 -10.10 -1.71 -11.49
C ASP A 184 -11.13 -0.72 -12.05
N LYS A 185 -12.22 -0.45 -11.31
CA LYS A 185 -13.20 0.58 -11.67
C LYS A 185 -12.61 1.99 -11.57
N MET A 186 -11.73 2.27 -10.60
CA MET A 186 -11.04 3.56 -10.50
C MET A 186 -10.04 3.78 -11.65
N ILE A 187 -9.34 2.73 -12.06
CA ILE A 187 -8.39 2.74 -13.18
C ILE A 187 -9.14 2.84 -14.53
N GLY A 188 -10.20 2.05 -14.72
CA GLY A 188 -11.00 2.03 -15.96
C GLY A 188 -11.96 3.21 -16.12
N GLY A 189 -12.46 3.79 -15.03
CA GLY A 189 -13.41 4.91 -15.05
C GLY A 189 -12.78 6.27 -15.33
N THR A 190 -11.45 6.40 -15.17
CA THR A 190 -10.71 7.61 -15.54
C THR A 190 -10.20 7.59 -16.98
N GLY A 191 -10.36 6.47 -17.70
CA GLY A 191 -10.17 6.39 -19.15
C GLY A 191 -8.99 7.20 -19.67
N LYS A 192 -7.81 7.06 -19.04
CA LYS A 192 -6.47 7.51 -19.47
C LYS A 192 -5.52 7.39 -18.26
N LEU A 193 -4.70 6.34 -18.22
CA LEU A 193 -3.34 6.49 -17.70
C LEU A 193 -2.58 7.29 -18.77
N VAL A 194 -2.76 8.61 -18.78
CA VAL A 194 -1.97 9.48 -19.65
C VAL A 194 -0.78 9.96 -18.86
N VAL A 195 0.31 9.23 -18.99
CA VAL A 195 1.65 9.79 -18.84
C VAL A 195 1.94 10.62 -20.11
N GLU A 196 1.26 11.75 -20.28
CA GLU A 196 1.78 12.82 -21.15
C GLU A 196 2.65 13.74 -20.30
N ARG A 197 3.96 13.41 -20.25
CA ARG A 197 5.00 14.45 -20.25
C ARG A 197 6.33 13.90 -20.76
N LEU A 198 6.52 14.13 -22.05
CA LEU A 198 7.75 14.67 -22.66
C LEU A 198 9.08 14.02 -22.27
N ARG A 199 9.50 13.05 -23.10
CA ARG A 199 10.89 12.95 -23.56
C ARG A 199 10.91 12.79 -25.08
N LYS A 200 10.73 13.91 -25.78
CA LYS A 200 11.48 14.11 -27.02
C LYS A 200 12.89 14.46 -26.58
N PHE A 201 13.81 13.51 -26.69
CA PHE A 201 15.24 13.84 -26.76
C PHE A 201 15.64 13.88 -28.24
N PRO A 202 16.60 14.75 -28.60
CA PRO A 202 16.91 15.15 -29.96
C PRO A 202 17.46 14.03 -30.83
#